data_AF-A0A9D7B7T6-F1
#
_entry.id   AF-A0A9D7B7T6-F1
#
_cell.length_a   1.000
_cell.length_b   1.000
_cell.length_c   1.000
_cell.angle_alpha   90.00
_cell.angle_beta   90.00
_cell.angle_gamma   90.00
#
_symmetry.space_group_name_H-M   'P 1'
#
loop_
_entity.id
_entity.type
_entity.pdbx_description
1 polymer ?
#
loop_
_entity_poly.entity_id
_entity_poly.type
_entity_poly.pdbx_seq_one_letter_code
_entity_poly.pdbx_strand_id
1 'polypeptide(L)'
;MKPNDISAPVWLDRGEFPFATRSYHHADGRMHYVDEGQGPVLLFVHGTPDWSFGFRKLIKAFRATHRCVAIDHLGFGLSDKPALADCTVAAHARRLQDFIADLALMDITLVVTDFGGGIGLQHAVEHPGNVKGIVLYNTWMWDLMADKRFSRPTAIMNSAFGKWLYLRFGFSVNFMMPNGYGNKAMLSKAVHAHFKNALPDAGSRAATFACVQEIKNAGPFWNAQWAKVDRLRSIPTLLCWGLRDRFFPPDLLERWKQALPQATVQTFPEAGTSCMKKRTKNWRVRCVPSLMRAVPETSRSLASGRGYLRPMLRSCLFASLSLSALHAFAQPRANPAGPDQFICGNAATMQADPLSSGDVGVWTVLQGTASFANQSSPTTLVVNLSYGENVLRWTIYGSDGTTSDQVAIWCYNNASPAAEAGPDQTVPPWPGSVQLNGSEPIAPATCFWSILSGSGTFSDPTDPQALFTAPGLGTNVLQWSCDNGPCGGTFDAVVIEGVVGVGETQLQNVSMRHDAAVQAIVVNANGKAIDLALFDAQGRLVHQRSLLAGSSSWMVGDLPQGIYTVRSQQAGAAATMRFAVSR
;
A
#
# COMPACT_ATOMS: atom_id res chain seq x y z
N MET A 1 20.77 -13.96 -17.05
CA MET A 1 20.22 -12.74 -17.71
C MET A 1 19.60 -11.89 -16.61
N LYS A 2 19.97 -10.61 -16.50
CA LYS A 2 19.38 -9.69 -15.52
C LYS A 2 17.86 -9.58 -15.74
N PRO A 3 17.02 -9.42 -14.69
CA PRO A 3 15.62 -9.06 -14.91
C PRO A 3 15.61 -7.69 -15.56
N ASN A 4 15.04 -7.57 -16.75
CA ASN A 4 14.83 -6.28 -17.39
C ASN A 4 13.80 -5.50 -16.56
N ASP A 5 14.27 -4.64 -15.66
CA ASP A 5 13.47 -3.60 -15.03
C ASP A 5 12.89 -2.72 -16.13
N ILE A 6 11.57 -2.76 -16.28
CA ILE A 6 10.87 -1.85 -17.16
C ILE A 6 10.91 -0.49 -16.50
N SER A 7 11.36 0.54 -17.23
CA SER A 7 11.12 1.92 -16.82
C SER A 7 9.60 2.11 -16.72
N ALA A 8 9.10 2.31 -15.50
CA ALA A 8 7.70 2.61 -15.25
C ALA A 8 7.22 3.71 -16.24
N PRO A 9 6.05 3.57 -16.88
CA PRO A 9 5.58 4.58 -17.82
C PRO A 9 5.51 5.95 -17.15
N VAL A 10 5.84 7.01 -17.89
CA VAL A 10 5.88 8.40 -17.36
C VAL A 10 4.53 8.83 -16.75
N TRP A 11 3.42 8.25 -17.21
CA TRP A 11 2.08 8.55 -16.69
C TRP A 11 1.74 7.85 -15.36
N LEU A 12 2.57 6.90 -14.92
CA LEU A 12 2.34 6.12 -13.69
C LEU A 12 2.81 6.92 -12.48
N ASP A 13 1.87 7.31 -11.62
CA ASP A 13 2.18 8.00 -10.37
C ASP A 13 2.85 7.03 -9.39
N ARG A 14 4.17 7.21 -9.20
CA ARG A 14 4.97 6.39 -8.28
C ARG A 14 4.59 6.62 -6.82
N GLY A 15 3.99 7.76 -6.45
CA GLY A 15 3.44 7.97 -5.11
C GLY A 15 2.22 7.09 -4.84
N GLU A 16 1.31 6.95 -5.81
CA GLU A 16 0.17 6.04 -5.70
C GLU A 16 0.60 4.57 -5.89
N PHE A 17 1.57 4.27 -6.78
CA PHE A 17 2.08 2.92 -7.10
C PHE A 17 3.63 2.80 -6.92
N PRO A 18 4.13 2.79 -5.67
CA PRO A 18 5.56 2.77 -5.33
C PRO A 18 6.10 1.34 -5.25
N PHE A 19 5.91 0.55 -6.31
CA PHE A 19 6.34 -0.86 -6.33
C PHE A 19 7.39 -1.10 -7.40
N ALA A 20 8.23 -2.09 -7.16
CA ALA A 20 9.11 -2.64 -8.19
C ALA A 20 8.26 -3.22 -9.33
N THR A 21 8.63 -2.88 -10.57
CA THR A 21 7.95 -3.31 -11.78
C THR A 21 8.69 -4.53 -12.33
N ARG A 22 8.13 -5.72 -12.13
CA ARG A 22 8.75 -6.97 -12.60
C ARG A 22 8.09 -7.46 -13.87
N SER A 23 8.84 -8.23 -14.64
CA SER A 23 8.37 -8.85 -15.89
C SER A 23 8.49 -10.36 -15.82
N TYR A 24 7.41 -11.04 -16.18
CA TYR A 24 7.36 -12.47 -16.43
C TYR A 24 7.21 -12.71 -17.93
N HIS A 25 8.11 -13.48 -18.52
CA HIS A 25 8.10 -13.79 -19.94
C HIS A 25 7.41 -15.13 -20.17
N HIS A 26 6.21 -15.08 -20.73
CA HIS A 26 5.45 -16.25 -21.15
C HIS A 26 5.47 -16.37 -22.69
N ALA A 27 5.26 -17.57 -23.22
CA ALA A 27 5.26 -17.81 -24.67
C ALA A 27 4.24 -16.93 -25.43
N ASP A 28 3.11 -16.61 -24.79
CA ASP A 28 2.05 -15.77 -25.35
C ASP A 28 2.31 -14.26 -25.25
N GLY A 29 3.34 -13.85 -24.50
CA GLY A 29 3.70 -12.44 -24.31
C GLY A 29 4.20 -12.13 -22.90
N ARG A 30 4.75 -10.92 -22.74
CA ARG A 30 5.28 -10.47 -21.44
C ARG A 30 4.14 -9.99 -20.54
N MET A 31 4.14 -10.48 -19.31
CA MET A 31 3.23 -10.06 -18.26
C MET A 31 3.98 -9.27 -17.18
N HIS A 32 3.43 -8.13 -16.78
CA HIS A 32 3.92 -7.38 -15.64
C HIS A 32 3.39 -7.99 -14.34
N TYR A 33 4.19 -7.92 -13.27
CA TYR A 33 3.71 -8.21 -11.94
C TYR A 33 4.43 -7.36 -10.87
N VAL A 34 3.75 -7.19 -9.74
CA VAL A 34 4.30 -6.68 -8.49
C VAL A 34 4.70 -7.86 -7.61
N ASP A 35 5.84 -7.77 -6.95
CA ASP A 35 6.28 -8.73 -5.93
C ASP A 35 7.03 -7.97 -4.83
N GLU A 36 6.32 -7.73 -3.73
CA GLU A 36 6.72 -6.84 -2.65
C GLU A 36 6.63 -7.55 -1.31
N GLY A 37 7.62 -7.35 -0.44
CA GLY A 37 7.62 -7.95 0.89
C GLY A 37 8.08 -9.40 0.90
N GLN A 38 7.99 -10.03 2.08
CA GLN A 38 8.42 -11.40 2.34
C GLN A 38 7.47 -12.11 3.32
N GLY A 39 7.59 -13.43 3.40
CA GLY A 39 6.74 -14.26 4.26
C GLY A 39 5.56 -14.90 3.51
N PRO A 40 4.43 -15.14 4.19
CA PRO A 40 3.28 -15.81 3.59
C PRO A 40 2.81 -15.12 2.31
N VAL A 41 2.50 -15.92 1.28
CA VAL A 41 2.20 -15.40 -0.06
C VAL A 41 0.75 -14.94 -0.15
N LEU A 42 0.55 -13.67 -0.51
CA LEU A 42 -0.73 -13.14 -0.99
C LEU A 42 -0.65 -12.99 -2.50
N LEU A 43 -1.41 -13.80 -3.25
CA LEU A 43 -1.49 -13.68 -4.71
C LEU A 43 -2.78 -12.96 -5.10
N PHE A 44 -2.63 -11.76 -5.66
CA PHE A 44 -3.74 -10.92 -6.09
C PHE A 44 -4.02 -11.11 -7.59
N VAL A 45 -5.27 -11.44 -7.92
CA VAL A 45 -5.75 -11.69 -9.28
C VAL A 45 -6.89 -10.74 -9.59
N HIS A 46 -6.63 -9.76 -10.47
CA HIS A 46 -7.60 -8.72 -10.80
C HIS A 46 -8.63 -9.19 -11.83
N GLY A 47 -9.70 -8.40 -12.00
CA GLY A 47 -10.68 -8.54 -13.07
C GLY A 47 -10.61 -7.39 -14.08
N THR A 48 -11.72 -7.07 -14.76
CA THR A 48 -11.77 -6.10 -15.86
C THR A 48 -12.52 -4.81 -15.47
N PRO A 49 -12.11 -3.63 -15.96
CA PRO A 49 -10.89 -3.31 -16.70
C PRO A 49 -9.75 -2.89 -15.73
N ASP A 50 -9.66 -3.55 -14.58
CA ASP A 50 -8.67 -3.28 -13.53
C ASP A 50 -7.29 -3.90 -13.91
N TRP A 51 -6.31 -3.66 -13.06
CA TRP A 51 -4.97 -4.27 -13.09
C TRP A 51 -4.38 -4.26 -11.68
N SER A 52 -3.12 -4.65 -11.47
CA SER A 52 -2.46 -4.67 -10.15
C SER A 52 -2.59 -3.35 -9.37
N PHE A 53 -2.77 -2.22 -10.05
CA PHE A 53 -3.07 -0.92 -9.44
C PHE A 53 -4.31 -0.90 -8.53
N GLY A 54 -5.33 -1.72 -8.81
CA GLY A 54 -6.51 -1.88 -7.96
C GLY A 54 -6.15 -2.35 -6.54
N PHE A 55 -5.11 -3.19 -6.43
CA PHE A 55 -4.64 -3.78 -5.17
C PHE A 55 -3.57 -2.95 -4.45
N ARG A 56 -3.11 -1.83 -5.02
CA ARG A 56 -1.97 -1.06 -4.45
C ARG A 56 -2.11 -0.71 -2.97
N LYS A 57 -3.32 -0.48 -2.46
CA LYS A 57 -3.51 -0.17 -1.04
C LYS A 57 -3.42 -1.41 -0.14
N LEU A 58 -3.80 -2.58 -0.66
CA LEU A 58 -3.59 -3.86 0.02
C LEU A 58 -2.11 -4.19 0.05
N ILE A 59 -1.43 -4.11 -1.09
CA ILE A 59 0.00 -4.37 -1.19
C ILE A 59 0.77 -3.47 -0.21
N LYS A 60 0.50 -2.16 -0.19
CA LYS A 60 1.09 -1.22 0.80
C LYS A 60 0.82 -1.63 2.26
N ALA A 61 -0.34 -2.19 2.56
CA ALA A 61 -0.73 -2.54 3.92
C ALA A 61 -0.14 -3.88 4.39
N PHE A 62 0.13 -4.81 3.47
CA PHE A 62 0.54 -6.18 3.79
C PHE A 62 2.01 -6.48 3.46
N ARG A 63 2.67 -5.70 2.60
CA ARG A 63 4.07 -5.98 2.19
C ARG A 63 5.09 -6.00 3.35
N ALA A 64 4.75 -5.43 4.50
CA ALA A 64 5.61 -5.49 5.69
C ALA A 64 5.59 -6.87 6.39
N THR A 65 4.58 -7.71 6.13
CA THR A 65 4.40 -9.01 6.81
C THR A 65 4.12 -10.18 5.88
N HIS A 66 3.86 -9.91 4.59
CA HIS A 66 3.50 -10.89 3.59
C HIS A 66 4.24 -10.60 2.29
N ARG A 67 4.56 -11.65 1.53
CA ARG A 67 4.97 -11.52 0.13
C ARG A 67 3.73 -11.26 -0.71
N CYS A 68 3.58 -10.04 -1.19
CA CYS A 68 2.44 -9.57 -1.96
C CYS A 68 2.76 -9.65 -3.46
N VAL A 69 2.20 -10.66 -4.13
CA VAL A 69 2.37 -10.87 -5.58
C VAL A 69 1.10 -10.46 -6.30
N ALA A 70 1.16 -9.54 -7.25
CA ALA A 70 0.01 -9.12 -8.05
C ALA A 70 0.36 -9.09 -9.54
N ILE A 71 -0.24 -9.99 -10.31
CA ILE A 71 0.00 -10.10 -11.76
C ILE A 71 -0.97 -9.24 -12.55
N ASP A 72 -0.47 -8.57 -13.60
CA ASP A 72 -1.30 -8.00 -14.66
C ASP A 72 -1.54 -9.05 -15.74
N HIS A 73 -2.79 -9.40 -16.00
CA HIS A 73 -3.11 -10.33 -17.09
C HIS A 73 -2.62 -9.80 -18.44
N LEU A 74 -2.26 -10.69 -19.36
CA LEU A 74 -1.96 -10.32 -20.74
C LEU A 74 -3.11 -9.49 -21.33
N GLY A 75 -2.82 -8.34 -21.93
CA GLY A 75 -3.84 -7.41 -22.41
C GLY A 75 -4.27 -6.33 -21.40
N PHE A 76 -3.79 -6.38 -20.15
CA PHE A 76 -4.16 -5.45 -19.07
C PHE A 76 -2.93 -4.71 -18.53
N GLY A 77 -3.18 -3.66 -17.73
CA GLY A 77 -2.14 -2.97 -16.96
C GLY A 77 -0.88 -2.64 -17.75
N LEU A 78 0.27 -3.05 -17.21
CA LEU A 78 1.59 -2.89 -17.83
C LEU A 78 2.07 -4.13 -18.61
N SER A 79 1.21 -5.17 -18.70
CA SER A 79 1.44 -6.33 -19.55
C SER A 79 1.29 -5.97 -21.02
N ASP A 80 1.92 -6.77 -21.87
CA ASP A 80 1.80 -6.68 -23.32
C ASP A 80 0.34 -6.81 -23.74
N LYS A 81 -0.01 -6.21 -24.89
CA LYS A 81 -1.37 -6.22 -25.44
C LYS A 81 -1.35 -6.73 -26.88
N PRO A 82 -1.02 -8.01 -27.12
CA PRO A 82 -0.88 -8.53 -28.47
C PRO A 82 -2.26 -8.56 -29.14
N ALA A 83 -2.36 -8.04 -30.37
CA ALA A 83 -3.62 -7.93 -31.09
C ALA A 83 -4.33 -9.29 -31.34
N LEU A 84 -3.56 -10.38 -31.35
CA LEU A 84 -4.03 -11.74 -31.63
C LEU A 84 -3.95 -12.68 -30.40
N ALA A 85 -3.78 -12.13 -29.19
CA ALA A 85 -3.69 -12.96 -27.99
C ALA A 85 -5.00 -13.69 -27.70
N ASP A 86 -4.91 -14.98 -27.34
CA ASP A 86 -6.03 -15.72 -26.74
C ASP A 86 -6.35 -15.12 -25.36
N CYS A 87 -7.40 -14.30 -25.30
CA CYS A 87 -7.88 -13.62 -24.09
C CYS A 87 -9.08 -14.34 -23.45
N THR A 88 -9.24 -15.64 -23.69
CA THR A 88 -10.25 -16.43 -23.00
C THR A 88 -9.92 -16.56 -21.51
N VAL A 89 -10.93 -16.77 -20.68
CA VAL A 89 -10.73 -16.95 -19.22
C VAL A 89 -9.86 -18.17 -18.97
N ALA A 90 -10.05 -19.24 -19.74
CA ALA A 90 -9.23 -20.44 -19.68
C ALA A 90 -7.75 -20.16 -20.03
N ALA A 91 -7.48 -19.29 -21.00
CA ALA A 91 -6.11 -18.91 -21.34
C ALA A 91 -5.44 -18.09 -20.26
N HIS A 92 -6.16 -17.15 -19.65
CA HIS A 92 -5.66 -16.43 -18.47
C HIS A 92 -5.40 -17.37 -17.29
N ALA A 93 -6.27 -18.36 -17.07
CA ALA A 93 -6.09 -19.35 -16.00
C ALA A 93 -4.83 -20.21 -16.21
N ARG A 94 -4.59 -20.69 -17.45
CA ARG A 94 -3.35 -21.43 -17.78
C ARG A 94 -2.10 -20.58 -17.51
N ARG A 95 -2.06 -19.36 -18.04
CA ARG A 95 -0.93 -18.44 -17.83
C ARG A 95 -0.68 -18.12 -16.36
N LEU A 96 -1.75 -18.02 -15.57
CA LEU A 96 -1.63 -17.82 -14.12
C LEU A 96 -1.02 -19.05 -13.44
N GLN A 97 -1.39 -20.26 -13.85
CA GLN A 97 -0.76 -21.49 -13.34
C GLN A 97 0.71 -21.57 -13.73
N ASP A 98 1.04 -21.27 -14.99
CA ASP A 98 2.43 -21.22 -15.46
C ASP A 98 3.24 -20.19 -14.66
N PHE A 99 2.67 -19.01 -14.42
CA PHE A 99 3.26 -17.98 -13.56
C PHE A 99 3.46 -18.46 -12.12
N ILE A 100 2.45 -19.09 -11.51
CA ILE A 100 2.56 -19.65 -10.15
C ILE A 100 3.67 -20.71 -10.08
N ALA A 101 3.74 -21.60 -11.07
CA ALA A 101 4.72 -22.66 -11.13
C ALA A 101 6.14 -22.12 -11.35
N ASP A 102 6.32 -21.17 -12.27
CA ASP A 102 7.63 -20.62 -12.60
C ASP A 102 8.20 -19.73 -11.49
N LEU A 103 7.35 -19.00 -10.75
CA LEU A 103 7.76 -18.27 -9.55
C LEU A 103 7.86 -19.17 -8.31
N ALA A 104 7.56 -20.47 -8.45
CA ALA A 104 7.51 -21.44 -7.37
C ALA A 104 6.69 -20.95 -6.16
N LEU A 105 5.54 -20.32 -6.43
CA LEU A 105 4.68 -19.82 -5.37
C LEU A 105 4.03 -20.99 -4.64
N MET A 106 4.32 -21.09 -3.35
CA MET A 106 3.80 -22.13 -2.47
C MET A 106 2.91 -21.52 -1.38
N ASP A 107 1.98 -22.32 -0.85
CA ASP A 107 1.18 -21.96 0.31
C ASP A 107 0.37 -20.65 0.14
N ILE A 108 -0.22 -20.50 -1.04
CA ILE A 108 -0.78 -19.24 -1.52
C ILE A 108 -2.07 -18.91 -0.76
N THR A 109 -2.18 -17.67 -0.29
CA THR A 109 -3.49 -17.06 -0.02
C THR A 109 -3.95 -16.30 -1.25
N LEU A 110 -4.97 -16.82 -1.90
CA LEU A 110 -5.45 -16.30 -3.18
C LEU A 110 -6.48 -15.20 -2.95
N VAL A 111 -6.26 -14.02 -3.52
CA VAL A 111 -7.16 -12.86 -3.43
C VAL A 111 -7.68 -12.53 -4.83
N VAL A 112 -8.96 -12.80 -5.07
CA VAL A 112 -9.56 -12.72 -6.41
C VAL A 112 -10.77 -11.78 -6.43
N THR A 113 -10.92 -11.04 -7.53
CA THR A 113 -12.04 -10.11 -7.75
C THR A 113 -12.58 -10.18 -9.17
N ASP A 114 -13.88 -9.97 -9.36
CA ASP A 114 -14.51 -9.90 -10.69
C ASP A 114 -14.11 -11.12 -11.56
N PHE A 115 -13.62 -10.96 -12.79
CA PHE A 115 -13.12 -12.04 -13.66
C PHE A 115 -11.95 -12.81 -13.05
N GLY A 116 -11.21 -12.20 -12.14
CA GLY A 116 -10.13 -12.84 -11.40
C GLY A 116 -10.59 -14.06 -10.62
N GLY A 117 -11.87 -14.18 -10.25
CA GLY A 117 -12.42 -15.40 -9.64
C GLY A 117 -12.36 -16.60 -10.58
N GLY A 118 -12.95 -16.48 -11.78
CA GLY A 118 -12.89 -17.54 -12.78
C GLY A 118 -11.46 -17.88 -13.24
N ILE A 119 -10.53 -16.93 -13.17
CA ILE A 119 -9.13 -17.16 -13.51
C ILE A 119 -8.39 -17.85 -12.36
N GLY A 120 -8.38 -17.24 -11.18
CA GLY A 120 -7.60 -17.69 -10.02
C GLY A 120 -8.14 -18.96 -9.38
N LEU A 121 -9.46 -19.13 -9.31
CA LEU A 121 -10.05 -20.27 -8.63
C LEU A 121 -9.84 -21.59 -9.38
N GLN A 122 -9.48 -21.55 -10.67
CA GLN A 122 -9.01 -22.73 -11.39
C GLN A 122 -7.86 -23.40 -10.63
N HIS A 123 -6.84 -22.62 -10.24
CA HIS A 123 -5.67 -23.12 -9.54
C HIS A 123 -6.03 -23.70 -8.17
N ALA A 124 -6.89 -23.02 -7.41
CA ALA A 124 -7.34 -23.51 -6.11
C ALA A 124 -8.15 -24.80 -6.21
N VAL A 125 -8.95 -24.95 -7.27
CA VAL A 125 -9.71 -26.18 -7.54
C VAL A 125 -8.78 -27.31 -7.97
N GLU A 126 -7.76 -27.07 -8.78
CA GLU A 126 -6.87 -28.12 -9.31
C GLU A 126 -5.79 -28.54 -8.32
N HIS A 127 -5.24 -27.57 -7.59
CA HIS A 127 -4.11 -27.70 -6.67
C HIS A 127 -4.48 -27.21 -5.25
N PRO A 128 -5.52 -27.76 -4.59
CA PRO A 128 -5.97 -27.28 -3.29
C PRO A 128 -4.90 -27.36 -2.20
N GLY A 129 -3.96 -28.31 -2.31
CA GLY A 129 -2.83 -28.43 -1.38
C GLY A 129 -1.82 -27.28 -1.47
N ASN A 130 -1.84 -26.49 -2.54
CA ASN A 130 -0.97 -25.31 -2.69
C ASN A 130 -1.65 -23.99 -2.27
N VAL A 131 -2.89 -24.04 -1.77
CA VAL A 131 -3.66 -22.85 -1.40
C VAL A 131 -4.06 -22.93 0.07
N LYS A 132 -3.48 -22.04 0.89
CA LYS A 132 -3.74 -21.95 2.33
C LYS A 132 -4.97 -21.13 2.69
N GLY A 133 -5.40 -20.23 1.80
CA GLY A 133 -6.57 -19.40 2.04
C GLY A 133 -7.13 -18.77 0.77
N ILE A 134 -8.41 -18.43 0.78
CA ILE A 134 -9.08 -17.78 -0.35
C ILE A 134 -9.81 -16.54 0.15
N VAL A 135 -9.63 -15.42 -0.53
CA VAL A 135 -10.40 -14.19 -0.34
C VAL A 135 -11.15 -13.89 -1.64
N LEU A 136 -12.47 -14.04 -1.59
CA LEU A 136 -13.37 -13.72 -2.69
C LEU A 136 -13.91 -12.31 -2.52
N TYR A 137 -13.69 -11.45 -3.49
CA TYR A 137 -14.21 -10.08 -3.49
C TYR A 137 -15.10 -9.83 -4.71
N ASN A 138 -16.41 -9.68 -4.51
CA ASN A 138 -17.39 -9.37 -5.58
C ASN A 138 -17.09 -10.11 -6.91
N THR A 139 -17.16 -11.45 -6.87
CA THR A 139 -16.66 -12.32 -7.95
C THR A 139 -17.52 -13.58 -8.12
N TRP A 140 -17.31 -14.34 -9.20
CA TRP A 140 -18.08 -15.54 -9.56
C TRP A 140 -17.18 -16.56 -10.28
N MET A 141 -17.66 -17.81 -10.41
CA MET A 141 -17.02 -18.86 -11.22
C MET A 141 -18.05 -19.86 -11.79
N TRP A 142 -19.21 -19.38 -12.24
CA TRP A 142 -20.26 -20.18 -12.86
C TRP A 142 -20.85 -19.44 -14.06
N ASP A 143 -21.63 -20.15 -14.89
CA ASP A 143 -22.31 -19.52 -16.01
C ASP A 143 -23.37 -18.49 -15.56
N LEU A 144 -23.23 -17.25 -16.03
CA LEU A 144 -24.13 -16.14 -15.76
C LEU A 144 -25.24 -15.99 -16.81
N MET A 145 -25.14 -16.68 -17.95
CA MET A 145 -26.01 -16.44 -19.11
C MET A 145 -27.46 -16.92 -18.92
N ALA A 146 -27.69 -17.83 -17.97
CA ALA A 146 -29.04 -18.21 -17.55
C ALA A 146 -29.83 -17.02 -16.97
N ASP A 147 -29.15 -16.01 -16.43
CA ASP A 147 -29.77 -14.84 -15.83
C ASP A 147 -29.83 -13.65 -16.83
N LYS A 148 -31.06 -13.15 -17.04
CA LYS A 148 -31.35 -12.03 -17.95
C LYS A 148 -30.68 -10.72 -17.53
N ARG A 149 -30.29 -10.56 -16.26
CA ARG A 149 -29.54 -9.40 -15.76
C ARG A 149 -28.14 -9.33 -16.37
N PHE A 150 -27.54 -10.47 -16.70
CA PHE A 150 -26.21 -10.55 -17.33
C PHE A 150 -26.30 -10.77 -18.84
N SER A 151 -27.19 -11.65 -19.31
CA SER A 151 -27.27 -11.98 -20.73
C SER A 151 -27.76 -10.84 -21.62
N ARG A 152 -28.70 -10.00 -21.16
CA ARG A 152 -29.20 -8.86 -21.96
C ARG A 152 -28.15 -7.76 -22.15
N PRO A 153 -27.49 -7.22 -21.11
CA PRO A 153 -26.41 -6.25 -21.31
C PRO A 153 -25.26 -6.81 -22.14
N THR A 154 -24.91 -8.09 -21.94
CA THR A 154 -23.86 -8.77 -22.71
C THR A 154 -24.20 -8.84 -24.19
N ALA A 155 -25.44 -9.17 -24.55
CA ALA A 155 -25.89 -9.18 -25.95
C ALA A 155 -25.80 -7.77 -26.58
N ILE A 156 -26.19 -6.72 -25.85
CA ILE A 156 -26.08 -5.33 -26.32
C ILE A 156 -24.61 -4.96 -26.54
N MET A 157 -23.72 -5.26 -25.59
CA MET A 157 -22.29 -4.95 -25.71
C MET A 157 -21.60 -5.73 -26.84
N ASN A 158 -22.06 -6.95 -27.14
CA ASN A 158 -21.54 -7.76 -28.25
C ASN A 158 -22.08 -7.35 -29.64
N SER A 159 -23.03 -6.40 -29.72
CA SER A 159 -23.47 -5.84 -31.01
C SER A 159 -22.37 -5.01 -31.68
N ALA A 160 -22.48 -4.77 -32.98
CA ALA A 160 -21.53 -3.92 -33.70
C ALA A 160 -21.41 -2.51 -33.08
N PHE A 161 -22.55 -1.93 -32.67
CA PHE A 161 -22.59 -0.65 -31.99
C PHE A 161 -21.97 -0.71 -30.59
N GLY A 162 -22.28 -1.75 -29.81
CA GLY A 162 -21.69 -1.98 -28.48
C GLY A 162 -20.17 -2.14 -28.54
N LYS A 163 -19.67 -2.94 -29.48
CA LYS A 163 -18.23 -3.11 -29.74
C LYS A 163 -17.57 -1.80 -30.13
N TRP A 164 -18.19 -1.03 -31.02
CA TRP A 164 -17.70 0.30 -31.41
C TRP A 164 -17.62 1.25 -30.21
N LEU A 165 -18.67 1.33 -29.39
CA LEU A 165 -18.69 2.16 -28.18
C LEU A 165 -17.60 1.73 -27.20
N TYR A 166 -17.44 0.42 -27.00
CA TYR A 166 -16.45 -0.16 -26.09
C TYR A 166 -15.03 0.18 -26.52
N LEU A 167 -14.67 -0.17 -27.76
CA LEU A 167 -13.30 -0.02 -28.26
C LEU A 167 -12.96 1.45 -28.55
N ARG A 168 -13.86 2.24 -29.15
CA ARG A 168 -13.55 3.62 -29.57
C ARG A 168 -13.63 4.62 -28.42
N PHE A 169 -14.64 4.52 -27.57
CA PHE A 169 -14.89 5.49 -26.48
C PHE A 169 -14.48 4.98 -25.09
N GLY A 170 -14.01 3.75 -24.99
CA GLY A 170 -13.42 3.21 -23.77
C GLY A 170 -14.49 3.02 -22.71
N PHE A 171 -15.63 2.48 -23.13
CA PHE A 171 -16.83 2.34 -22.31
C PHE A 171 -16.54 1.63 -20.97
N SER A 172 -15.67 0.63 -20.96
CA SER A 172 -15.26 -0.06 -19.73
C SER A 172 -14.63 0.88 -18.71
N VAL A 173 -13.61 1.63 -19.11
CA VAL A 173 -12.90 2.52 -18.19
C VAL A 173 -13.68 3.82 -17.94
N ASN A 174 -14.32 4.39 -18.94
CA ASN A 174 -14.98 5.69 -18.83
C ASN A 174 -16.39 5.62 -18.23
N PHE A 175 -17.09 4.49 -18.38
CA PHE A 175 -18.46 4.34 -17.89
C PHE A 175 -18.63 3.21 -16.89
N MET A 176 -18.20 1.98 -17.20
CA MET A 176 -18.45 0.82 -16.31
C MET A 176 -17.70 0.98 -15.00
N MET A 177 -16.41 1.29 -15.05
CA MET A 177 -15.57 1.44 -13.86
C MET A 177 -16.11 2.48 -12.86
N PRO A 178 -16.41 3.75 -13.22
CA PRO A 178 -17.02 4.69 -12.28
C PRO A 178 -18.35 4.24 -11.67
N ASN A 179 -19.11 3.38 -12.35
CA ASN A 179 -20.35 2.80 -11.84
C ASN A 179 -20.14 1.58 -10.94
N GLY A 180 -18.95 0.97 -10.97
CA GLY A 180 -18.54 -0.09 -10.04
C GLY A 180 -18.08 0.45 -8.68
N TYR A 181 -17.78 1.75 -8.57
CA TYR A 181 -17.46 2.39 -7.29
C TYR A 181 -18.75 2.73 -6.52
N GLY A 182 -18.95 2.09 -5.37
CA GLY A 182 -20.06 2.43 -4.45
C GLY A 182 -20.01 3.87 -3.92
N ASN A 183 -18.82 4.49 -3.92
CA ASN A 183 -18.61 5.91 -3.70
C ASN A 183 -17.70 6.47 -4.80
N LYS A 184 -18.25 7.27 -5.72
CA LYS A 184 -17.52 7.84 -6.87
C LYS A 184 -16.34 8.73 -6.47
N ALA A 185 -16.36 9.36 -5.30
CA ALA A 185 -15.26 10.20 -4.82
C ALA A 185 -13.94 9.42 -4.64
N MET A 186 -14.03 8.09 -4.58
CA MET A 186 -12.89 7.18 -4.42
C MET A 186 -12.10 6.99 -5.72
N LEU A 187 -12.74 7.25 -6.86
CA LEU A 187 -12.13 7.31 -8.18
C LEU A 187 -11.86 8.77 -8.52
N SER A 188 -10.86 9.36 -7.85
CA SER A 188 -10.41 10.71 -8.18
C SER A 188 -9.91 10.77 -9.62
N LYS A 189 -9.87 11.96 -10.24
CA LYS A 189 -9.36 12.12 -11.61
C LYS A 189 -7.96 11.53 -11.79
N ALA A 190 -7.06 11.75 -10.82
CA ALA A 190 -5.71 11.20 -10.82
C ALA A 190 -5.70 9.66 -10.74
N VAL A 191 -6.53 9.08 -9.86
CA VAL A 191 -6.67 7.61 -9.76
C VAL A 191 -7.29 7.03 -11.03
N HIS A 192 -8.28 7.71 -11.62
CA HIS A 192 -8.93 7.27 -12.85
C HIS A 192 -7.97 7.27 -14.05
N ALA A 193 -7.05 8.25 -14.09
CA ALA A 193 -6.05 8.35 -15.14
C ALA A 193 -5.20 7.08 -15.27
N HIS A 194 -4.90 6.40 -14.15
CA HIS A 194 -4.13 5.14 -14.17
C HIS A 194 -4.82 4.02 -14.94
N PHE A 195 -6.15 3.95 -14.87
CA PHE A 195 -6.93 2.97 -15.63
C PHE A 195 -7.09 3.38 -17.09
N LYS A 196 -7.23 4.69 -17.35
CA LYS A 196 -7.35 5.21 -18.73
C LYS A 196 -6.05 5.07 -19.51
N ASN A 197 -4.93 5.41 -18.88
CA ASN A 197 -3.62 5.42 -19.52
C ASN A 197 -3.05 3.99 -19.71
N ALA A 198 -3.54 3.01 -18.94
CA ALA A 198 -3.27 1.60 -19.22
C ALA A 198 -4.03 1.09 -20.47
N LEU A 199 -5.11 1.76 -20.88
CA LEU A 199 -6.00 1.38 -21.99
C LEU A 199 -6.30 2.56 -22.94
N PRO A 200 -5.28 3.27 -23.45
CA PRO A 200 -5.45 4.59 -24.06
C PRO A 200 -6.17 4.55 -25.41
N ASP A 201 -6.20 3.41 -26.10
CA ASP A 201 -6.66 3.28 -27.49
C ASP A 201 -7.48 2.00 -27.72
N ALA A 202 -7.99 1.82 -28.94
CA ALA A 202 -8.85 0.68 -29.28
C ALA A 202 -8.09 -0.65 -29.29
N GLY A 203 -6.81 -0.66 -29.68
CA GLY A 203 -5.97 -1.85 -29.71
C GLY A 203 -5.68 -2.34 -28.29
N SER A 204 -5.31 -1.43 -27.39
CA SER A 204 -5.11 -1.77 -25.97
C SER A 204 -6.38 -2.26 -25.27
N ARG A 205 -7.57 -1.94 -25.80
CA ARG A 205 -8.87 -2.40 -25.24
C ARG A 205 -9.36 -3.74 -25.78
N ALA A 206 -8.65 -4.36 -26.73
CA ALA A 206 -9.08 -5.62 -27.33
C ALA A 206 -9.27 -6.75 -26.30
N ALA A 207 -8.32 -6.93 -25.37
CA ALA A 207 -8.41 -7.95 -24.33
C ALA A 207 -9.56 -7.69 -23.34
N THR A 208 -9.76 -6.43 -22.93
CA THR A 208 -10.90 -6.08 -22.06
C THR A 208 -12.24 -6.34 -22.74
N PHE A 209 -12.33 -6.13 -24.07
CA PHE A 209 -13.52 -6.49 -24.83
C PHE A 209 -13.70 -8.01 -24.95
N ALA A 210 -12.61 -8.77 -25.08
CA ALA A 210 -12.67 -10.23 -25.06
C ALA A 210 -13.30 -10.76 -23.76
N CYS A 211 -13.05 -10.14 -22.59
CA CYS A 211 -13.78 -10.48 -21.36
C CYS A 211 -15.29 -10.34 -21.51
N VAL A 212 -15.78 -9.31 -22.22
CA VAL A 212 -17.23 -9.16 -22.48
C VAL A 212 -17.77 -10.31 -23.35
N GLN A 213 -16.97 -10.80 -24.29
CA GLN A 213 -17.32 -11.98 -25.09
C GLN A 213 -17.33 -13.24 -24.20
N GLU A 214 -16.38 -13.35 -23.26
CA GLU A 214 -16.28 -14.48 -22.35
C GLU A 214 -17.41 -14.57 -21.33
N ILE A 215 -18.10 -13.47 -20.97
CA ILE A 215 -19.36 -13.57 -20.21
C ILE A 215 -20.34 -14.53 -20.90
N LYS A 216 -20.37 -14.52 -22.24
CA LYS A 216 -21.21 -15.39 -23.05
C LYS A 216 -20.58 -16.77 -23.27
N ASN A 217 -19.26 -16.84 -23.49
CA ASN A 217 -18.63 -18.04 -24.04
C ASN A 217 -17.98 -18.94 -22.99
N ALA A 218 -17.58 -18.42 -21.83
CA ALA A 218 -16.84 -19.18 -20.81
C ALA A 218 -17.74 -20.06 -19.92
N GLY A 219 -19.07 -20.09 -20.16
CA GLY A 219 -20.03 -20.90 -19.41
C GLY A 219 -19.60 -22.37 -19.20
N PRO A 220 -19.17 -23.11 -20.24
CA PRO A 220 -18.66 -24.47 -20.08
C PRO A 220 -17.44 -24.57 -19.16
N PHE A 221 -16.49 -23.64 -19.29
CA PHE A 221 -15.28 -23.60 -18.46
C PHE A 221 -15.64 -23.33 -16.99
N TRP A 222 -16.44 -22.30 -16.73
CA TRP A 222 -16.90 -21.98 -15.38
C TRP A 222 -17.76 -23.09 -14.76
N ASN A 223 -18.65 -23.72 -15.53
CA ASN A 223 -19.43 -24.84 -15.01
C ASN A 223 -18.56 -26.05 -14.67
N ALA A 224 -17.50 -26.31 -15.45
CA ALA A 224 -16.52 -27.36 -15.13
C ALA A 224 -15.74 -27.05 -13.84
N GLN A 225 -15.42 -25.78 -13.57
CA GLN A 225 -14.86 -25.34 -12.29
C GLN A 225 -15.87 -25.51 -11.15
N TRP A 226 -17.08 -24.99 -11.34
CA TRP A 226 -18.14 -25.01 -10.35
C TRP A 226 -18.54 -26.43 -9.94
N ALA A 227 -18.50 -27.38 -10.86
CA ALA A 227 -18.72 -28.79 -10.56
C ALA A 227 -17.72 -29.37 -9.54
N LYS A 228 -16.57 -28.70 -9.35
CA LYS A 228 -15.51 -29.09 -8.40
C LYS A 228 -15.40 -28.13 -7.22
N VAL A 229 -16.38 -27.25 -7.00
CA VAL A 229 -16.36 -26.22 -5.94
C VAL A 229 -16.18 -26.83 -4.54
N ASP A 230 -16.65 -28.06 -4.33
CA ASP A 230 -16.51 -28.78 -3.06
C ASP A 230 -15.04 -28.99 -2.65
N ARG A 231 -14.08 -29.00 -3.60
CA ARG A 231 -12.65 -29.07 -3.28
C ARG A 231 -12.18 -27.87 -2.46
N LEU A 232 -12.84 -26.71 -2.62
CA LEU A 232 -12.53 -25.49 -1.87
C LEU A 232 -13.06 -25.53 -0.43
N ARG A 233 -13.92 -26.49 -0.06
CA ARG A 233 -14.47 -26.57 1.30
C ARG A 233 -13.42 -26.85 2.38
N SER A 234 -12.31 -27.44 1.99
CA SER A 234 -11.16 -27.70 2.87
C SER A 234 -10.31 -26.45 3.12
N ILE A 235 -10.49 -25.39 2.34
CA ILE A 235 -9.64 -24.20 2.37
C ILE A 235 -10.35 -23.07 3.15
N PRO A 236 -9.70 -22.47 4.16
CA PRO A 236 -10.20 -21.28 4.82
C PRO A 236 -10.56 -20.19 3.81
N THR A 237 -11.83 -19.79 3.79
CA THR A 237 -12.36 -18.85 2.79
C THR A 237 -13.00 -17.64 3.46
N LEU A 238 -12.68 -16.45 2.96
CA LEU A 238 -13.30 -15.17 3.32
C LEU A 238 -14.08 -14.61 2.13
N LEU A 239 -15.39 -14.45 2.30
CA LEU A 239 -16.27 -13.76 1.34
C LEU A 239 -16.36 -12.28 1.73
N CYS A 240 -15.68 -11.42 0.99
CA CYS A 240 -15.77 -9.97 1.10
C CYS A 240 -16.75 -9.42 0.06
N TRP A 241 -17.82 -8.74 0.48
CA TRP A 241 -18.85 -8.29 -0.47
C TRP A 241 -19.29 -6.83 -0.28
N GLY A 242 -19.06 -6.00 -1.31
CA GLY A 242 -19.60 -4.65 -1.41
C GLY A 242 -21.08 -4.66 -1.84
N LEU A 243 -21.96 -4.10 -1.02
CA LEU A 243 -23.42 -4.14 -1.25
C LEU A 243 -23.95 -3.01 -2.15
N ARG A 244 -23.13 -2.02 -2.49
CA ARG A 244 -23.46 -0.97 -3.48
C ARG A 244 -22.95 -1.29 -4.87
N ASP A 245 -22.49 -2.51 -5.07
CA ASP A 245 -22.08 -3.00 -6.37
C ASP A 245 -23.30 -3.13 -7.31
N ARG A 246 -23.20 -2.53 -8.49
CA ARG A 246 -24.25 -2.58 -9.52
C ARG A 246 -24.12 -3.78 -10.47
N PHE A 247 -22.97 -4.43 -10.47
CA PHE A 247 -22.64 -5.57 -11.34
C PHE A 247 -22.75 -6.91 -10.59
N PHE A 248 -22.48 -6.92 -9.28
CA PHE A 248 -22.49 -8.12 -8.44
C PHE A 248 -23.57 -8.05 -7.36
N PRO A 249 -24.83 -8.38 -7.68
CA PRO A 249 -25.91 -8.27 -6.73
C PRO A 249 -25.78 -9.29 -5.58
N PRO A 250 -26.37 -9.03 -4.40
CA PRO A 250 -26.18 -9.85 -3.20
C PRO A 250 -26.58 -11.32 -3.34
N ASP A 251 -27.40 -11.70 -4.31
CA ASP A 251 -27.77 -13.11 -4.53
C ASP A 251 -26.59 -13.96 -5.04
N LEU A 252 -25.58 -13.36 -5.68
CA LEU A 252 -24.33 -14.06 -6.02
C LEU A 252 -23.54 -14.42 -4.75
N LEU A 253 -23.55 -13.54 -3.74
CA LEU A 253 -22.99 -13.85 -2.42
C LEU A 253 -23.73 -15.02 -1.77
N GLU A 254 -25.06 -15.06 -1.86
CA GLU A 254 -25.84 -16.16 -1.31
C GLU A 254 -25.50 -17.50 -1.96
N ARG A 255 -25.27 -17.53 -3.28
CA ARG A 255 -24.78 -18.74 -3.96
C ARG A 255 -23.41 -19.19 -3.43
N TRP A 256 -22.50 -18.25 -3.15
CA TRP A 256 -21.22 -18.58 -2.51
C TRP A 256 -21.37 -19.14 -1.10
N LYS A 257 -22.23 -18.54 -0.28
CA LYS A 257 -22.52 -19.00 1.08
C LYS A 257 -23.09 -20.42 1.10
N GLN A 258 -23.94 -20.75 0.12
CA GLN A 258 -24.49 -22.10 -0.05
C GLN A 258 -23.41 -23.10 -0.47
N ALA A 259 -22.52 -22.73 -1.40
CA ALA A 259 -21.47 -23.62 -1.89
C ALA A 259 -20.36 -23.85 -0.84
N LEU A 260 -20.01 -22.80 -0.08
CA LEU A 260 -18.93 -22.76 0.90
C LEU A 260 -19.48 -22.36 2.28
N PRO A 261 -20.23 -23.25 2.96
CA PRO A 261 -20.85 -22.94 4.26
C PRO A 261 -19.83 -22.67 5.37
N GLN A 262 -18.58 -23.13 5.21
CA GLN A 262 -17.47 -22.87 6.14
C GLN A 262 -16.86 -21.46 5.98
N ALA A 263 -17.22 -20.73 4.92
CA ALA A 263 -16.61 -19.44 4.64
C ALA A 263 -17.04 -18.36 5.63
N THR A 264 -16.09 -17.54 6.06
CA THR A 264 -16.39 -16.33 6.83
C THR A 264 -16.93 -15.26 5.89
N VAL A 265 -18.01 -14.58 6.28
CA VAL A 265 -18.64 -13.55 5.43
C VAL A 265 -18.45 -12.17 6.03
N GLN A 266 -17.96 -11.24 5.22
CA GLN A 266 -17.82 -9.83 5.56
C GLN A 266 -18.43 -8.96 4.47
N THR A 267 -19.53 -8.29 4.80
CA THR A 267 -20.20 -7.33 3.90
C THR A 267 -19.78 -5.90 4.18
N PHE A 268 -19.86 -5.06 3.14
CA PHE A 268 -19.52 -3.64 3.17
C PHE A 268 -20.68 -2.83 2.57
N PRO A 269 -21.54 -2.22 3.41
CA PRO A 269 -22.74 -1.52 2.95
C PRO A 269 -22.50 -0.34 2.02
N GLU A 270 -21.30 0.25 2.04
CA GLU A 270 -20.96 1.43 1.23
C GLU A 270 -20.03 1.14 0.04
N ALA A 271 -19.53 -0.09 -0.08
CA ALA A 271 -18.56 -0.47 -1.12
C ALA A 271 -19.25 -1.04 -2.37
N GLY A 272 -18.63 -0.85 -3.53
CA GLY A 272 -18.95 -1.55 -4.78
C GLY A 272 -17.76 -2.40 -5.25
N THR A 273 -17.76 -2.88 -6.49
CA THR A 273 -16.73 -3.78 -7.06
C THR A 273 -15.32 -3.21 -6.96
N SER A 274 -15.18 -1.89 -7.07
CA SER A 274 -13.89 -1.21 -6.94
C SER A 274 -14.00 -0.21 -5.81
N CYS A 275 -13.54 -0.53 -4.60
CA CYS A 275 -13.58 0.43 -3.49
C CYS A 275 -12.58 0.07 -2.38
N MET A 276 -11.41 0.72 -2.38
CA MET A 276 -10.50 0.71 -1.23
C MET A 276 -9.86 2.08 -1.03
N LYS A 277 -10.48 2.96 -0.22
CA LYS A 277 -9.87 4.23 0.29
C LYS A 277 -10.62 4.88 1.48
N LYS A 278 -11.56 4.26 2.20
CA LYS A 278 -12.09 4.91 3.44
C LYS A 278 -11.51 4.26 4.69
N ARG A 279 -10.83 5.11 5.48
CA ARG A 279 -10.72 5.03 6.95
C ARG A 279 -12.11 4.75 7.51
N THR A 280 -12.51 3.48 7.62
CA THR A 280 -13.28 3.08 8.78
C THR A 280 -12.25 2.68 9.82
N LYS A 281 -12.36 3.20 11.03
CA LYS A 281 -11.68 2.67 12.22
C LYS A 281 -11.86 1.14 12.36
N ASN A 282 -12.73 0.52 11.56
CA ASN A 282 -13.11 -0.89 11.58
C ASN A 282 -12.48 -1.79 10.50
N TRP A 283 -11.80 -1.28 9.44
CA TRP A 283 -11.25 -2.18 8.39
C TRP A 283 -10.03 -2.99 8.90
N ARG A 284 -9.10 -2.33 9.61
CA ARG A 284 -7.99 -2.97 10.35
C ARG A 284 -8.47 -3.84 11.52
N VAL A 285 -9.71 -3.65 11.99
CA VAL A 285 -10.27 -4.30 13.19
C VAL A 285 -11.15 -5.51 12.84
N ARG A 286 -11.70 -5.60 11.62
CA ARG A 286 -12.56 -6.73 11.19
C ARG A 286 -11.98 -7.59 10.07
N CYS A 287 -11.42 -6.99 9.02
CA CYS A 287 -10.88 -7.75 7.88
C CYS A 287 -9.47 -8.25 8.13
N VAL A 288 -8.57 -7.42 8.65
CA VAL A 288 -7.20 -7.85 8.95
C VAL A 288 -7.19 -9.02 9.93
N PRO A 289 -7.97 -9.05 11.03
CA PRO A 289 -8.02 -10.23 11.90
C PRO A 289 -8.74 -11.44 11.31
N SER A 290 -9.54 -11.28 10.25
CA SER A 290 -10.22 -12.39 9.56
C SER A 290 -9.37 -12.94 8.41
N LEU A 291 -8.60 -12.08 7.73
CA LEU A 291 -7.53 -12.45 6.80
C LEU A 291 -6.39 -13.14 7.57
N MET A 292 -6.00 -12.60 8.74
CA MET A 292 -5.02 -13.21 9.66
C MET A 292 -5.55 -14.47 10.36
N ARG A 293 -6.88 -14.67 10.47
CA ARG A 293 -7.49 -15.93 10.96
C ARG A 293 -7.66 -17.00 9.88
N ALA A 294 -7.77 -16.59 8.62
CA ALA A 294 -7.76 -17.50 7.47
C ALA A 294 -6.35 -17.99 7.13
N VAL A 295 -5.31 -17.35 7.68
CA VAL A 295 -3.93 -17.84 7.73
C VAL A 295 -3.80 -18.72 8.99
N PRO A 296 -3.48 -20.02 8.89
CA PRO A 296 -3.33 -20.86 10.07
C PRO A 296 -2.10 -20.44 10.89
N GLU A 297 -2.30 -19.87 12.08
CA GLU A 297 -1.32 -19.97 13.17
C GLU A 297 -1.35 -21.41 13.68
N THR A 298 -0.24 -22.12 13.52
CA THR A 298 -0.03 -23.42 14.15
C THR A 298 -0.12 -23.27 15.68
N SER A 299 -0.96 -24.11 16.27
CA SER A 299 -1.16 -24.37 17.71
C SER A 299 -2.06 -23.41 18.50
N ARG A 300 -3.24 -23.92 18.88
CA ARG A 300 -3.82 -23.78 20.23
C ARG A 300 -4.87 -24.88 20.49
N SER A 301 -4.38 -25.98 21.04
CA SER A 301 -5.11 -26.75 22.04
C SER A 301 -4.52 -26.38 23.40
N LEU A 302 -5.36 -25.82 24.28
CA LEU A 302 -5.40 -26.01 25.75
C LEU A 302 -5.86 -24.75 26.51
N ALA A 303 -6.86 -25.00 27.36
CA ALA A 303 -7.19 -24.35 28.62
C ALA A 303 -7.97 -23.02 28.65
N SER A 304 -9.27 -23.19 28.95
CA SER A 304 -10.11 -22.41 29.86
C SER A 304 -9.43 -21.47 30.85
N GLY A 305 -9.95 -20.24 30.98
CA GLY A 305 -9.72 -19.37 32.14
C GLY A 305 -10.20 -17.93 31.92
N ARG A 306 -11.17 -17.48 32.73
CA ARG A 306 -11.68 -16.09 32.78
C ARG A 306 -10.61 -15.11 33.29
N GLY A 307 -10.65 -13.84 32.86
CA GLY A 307 -10.03 -12.74 33.60
C GLY A 307 -9.64 -11.50 32.78
N TYR A 308 -9.95 -10.32 33.32
CA TYR A 308 -9.77 -8.97 32.77
C TYR A 308 -8.31 -8.43 32.83
N LEU A 309 -8.09 -7.32 32.10
CA LEU A 309 -7.03 -6.27 32.20
C LEU A 309 -5.73 -6.39 31.36
N ARG A 310 -5.47 -5.30 30.61
CA ARG A 310 -4.20 -4.84 29.97
C ARG A 310 -3.26 -4.19 31.02
N PRO A 311 -2.02 -3.71 30.71
CA PRO A 311 -1.09 -3.89 29.56
C PRO A 311 0.40 -4.16 29.96
N MET A 312 1.28 -4.32 28.95
CA MET A 312 2.76 -4.16 28.93
C MET A 312 3.67 -5.23 29.60
N LEU A 313 4.76 -5.52 28.87
CA LEU A 313 6.07 -6.13 29.23
C LEU A 313 6.37 -7.60 28.82
N ARG A 314 7.52 -7.72 28.12
CA ARG A 314 8.46 -8.86 27.92
C ARG A 314 8.08 -9.84 26.79
N SER A 315 8.80 -9.96 25.67
CA SER A 315 10.24 -10.08 25.36
C SER A 315 10.96 -11.24 26.07
N CYS A 316 11.49 -12.15 25.24
CA CYS A 316 12.43 -13.25 25.51
C CYS A 316 11.88 -14.55 26.14
N LEU A 317 12.38 -15.69 25.64
CA LEU A 317 12.03 -17.11 25.88
C LEU A 317 10.94 -17.59 24.90
N PHE A 318 11.20 -18.38 23.85
CA PHE A 318 11.98 -19.62 23.81
C PHE A 318 12.65 -19.80 22.44
N ALA A 319 13.98 -19.84 22.45
CA ALA A 319 14.74 -20.64 21.50
C ALA A 319 14.74 -22.11 21.97
N SER A 320 15.04 -23.02 21.05
CA SER A 320 15.25 -24.47 21.22
C SER A 320 14.01 -25.34 21.44
N LEU A 321 13.53 -25.96 20.35
CA LEU A 321 13.27 -27.40 20.21
C LEU A 321 12.46 -27.64 18.92
N SER A 322 13.13 -28.05 17.84
CA SER A 322 12.57 -28.82 16.72
C SER A 322 13.71 -29.17 15.75
N LEU A 323 14.62 -30.04 16.21
CA LEU A 323 15.49 -30.82 15.35
C LEU A 323 14.83 -32.20 15.21
N SER A 324 14.75 -32.70 13.97
CA SER A 324 14.42 -34.09 13.60
C SER A 324 12.93 -34.47 13.51
N ALA A 325 12.31 -34.19 12.35
CA ALA A 325 11.52 -35.16 11.57
C ALA A 325 10.76 -34.44 10.43
N LEU A 326 11.33 -34.43 9.23
CA LEU A 326 10.66 -34.42 7.91
C LEU A 326 11.76 -34.25 6.83
N HIS A 327 12.62 -35.26 6.72
CA HIS A 327 13.41 -35.52 5.51
C HIS A 327 12.65 -36.57 4.70
N ALA A 328 11.81 -36.13 3.77
CA ALA A 328 11.42 -36.86 2.55
C ALA A 328 10.34 -36.05 1.82
N PHE A 329 10.54 -35.89 0.50
CA PHE A 329 9.75 -35.09 -0.45
C PHE A 329 10.13 -33.61 -0.57
N ALA A 330 11.37 -33.40 -0.99
CA ALA A 330 11.69 -32.31 -1.90
C ALA A 330 12.44 -32.91 -3.10
N GLN A 331 12.01 -32.59 -4.31
CA GLN A 331 12.93 -32.43 -5.43
C GLN A 331 12.64 -31.10 -6.14
N PRO A 332 13.70 -30.44 -6.64
CA PRO A 332 13.82 -28.99 -6.63
C PRO A 332 13.79 -28.39 -8.03
N ARG A 333 13.33 -27.13 -8.17
CA ARG A 333 14.08 -26.20 -9.02
C ARG A 333 15.03 -25.48 -8.07
N ALA A 334 16.31 -25.74 -8.27
CA ALA A 334 17.36 -25.48 -7.33
C ALA A 334 17.53 -23.96 -7.10
N ASN A 335 17.54 -23.55 -5.83
CA ASN A 335 18.28 -22.37 -5.38
C ASN A 335 19.55 -22.87 -4.68
N PRO A 336 20.59 -23.32 -5.42
CA PRO A 336 21.81 -23.86 -4.83
C PRO A 336 22.45 -22.95 -3.79
N ALA A 337 22.25 -21.63 -3.85
CA ALA A 337 22.85 -20.68 -2.93
C ALA A 337 21.99 -20.36 -1.67
N GLY A 338 20.79 -20.92 -1.56
CA GLY A 338 19.85 -20.59 -0.48
C GLY A 338 19.11 -19.27 -0.69
N PRO A 339 18.19 -18.90 0.23
CA PRO A 339 17.36 -17.70 0.10
C PRO A 339 18.13 -16.40 0.41
N ASP A 340 17.68 -15.29 -0.19
CA ASP A 340 18.16 -13.94 0.15
C ASP A 340 17.97 -13.63 1.64
N GLN A 341 18.93 -12.92 2.23
CA GLN A 341 18.96 -12.65 3.67
C GLN A 341 18.91 -11.15 3.97
N PHE A 342 18.19 -10.79 5.03
CA PHE A 342 18.07 -9.42 5.54
C PHE A 342 18.53 -9.49 6.99
N ILE A 343 19.68 -8.88 7.29
CA ILE A 343 20.32 -9.04 8.59
C ILE A 343 20.58 -7.69 9.25
N CYS A 344 20.51 -7.67 10.58
CA CYS A 344 21.05 -6.57 11.36
C CYS A 344 22.51 -6.88 11.72
N GLY A 345 23.44 -6.06 11.23
CA GLY A 345 24.88 -6.32 11.34
C GLY A 345 25.50 -6.74 10.01
N ASN A 346 26.69 -7.35 10.09
CA ASN A 346 27.56 -7.64 8.94
C ASN A 346 28.00 -9.11 8.87
N ALA A 347 27.22 -10.01 9.47
CA ALA A 347 27.50 -11.44 9.52
C ALA A 347 26.24 -12.27 9.30
N ALA A 348 26.34 -13.27 8.44
CA ALA A 348 25.26 -14.17 8.07
C ALA A 348 25.76 -15.62 7.99
N THR A 349 24.85 -16.57 8.10
CA THR A 349 25.16 -17.99 7.83
C THR A 349 24.60 -18.35 6.46
N MET A 350 25.45 -18.89 5.59
CA MET A 350 25.05 -19.36 4.27
C MET A 350 24.21 -20.64 4.38
N GLN A 351 23.31 -20.86 3.43
CA GLN A 351 22.39 -22.01 3.44
C GLN A 351 22.25 -22.58 2.02
N ALA A 352 23.38 -22.89 1.39
CA ALA A 352 23.39 -23.55 0.09
C ALA A 352 22.96 -25.01 0.18
N ASP A 353 22.59 -25.56 -0.99
CA ASP A 353 22.26 -26.97 -1.12
C ASP A 353 23.46 -27.87 -0.72
N PRO A 354 23.22 -29.03 -0.08
CA PRO A 354 24.27 -29.99 0.23
C PRO A 354 24.97 -30.49 -1.04
N LEU A 355 26.29 -30.73 -0.95
CA LEU A 355 27.07 -31.30 -2.04
C LEU A 355 26.84 -32.82 -2.16
N SER A 356 26.76 -33.35 -3.38
CA SER A 356 26.75 -34.80 -3.60
C SER A 356 28.15 -35.39 -3.44
N SER A 357 28.25 -36.71 -3.31
CA SER A 357 29.54 -37.40 -3.15
C SER A 357 30.44 -37.18 -4.36
N GLY A 358 31.55 -36.45 -4.16
CA GLY A 358 32.53 -36.13 -5.21
C GLY A 358 32.39 -34.73 -5.81
N ASP A 359 31.31 -33.99 -5.49
CA ASP A 359 31.13 -32.61 -5.92
C ASP A 359 32.02 -31.65 -5.11
N VAL A 360 32.44 -30.56 -5.74
CA VAL A 360 33.15 -29.46 -5.08
C VAL A 360 32.32 -28.19 -5.17
N GLY A 361 32.01 -27.57 -4.03
CA GLY A 361 31.32 -26.30 -3.93
C GLY A 361 32.27 -25.15 -3.63
N VAL A 362 32.01 -23.96 -4.18
CA VAL A 362 32.76 -22.73 -3.89
C VAL A 362 31.84 -21.51 -3.84
N TRP A 363 31.93 -20.75 -2.75
CA TRP A 363 31.34 -19.42 -2.62
C TRP A 363 32.19 -18.35 -3.29
N THR A 364 31.60 -17.45 -4.05
CA THR A 364 32.31 -16.31 -4.67
C THR A 364 31.58 -15.02 -4.38
N VAL A 365 32.33 -13.95 -4.09
CA VAL A 365 31.76 -12.60 -3.93
C VAL A 365 31.61 -11.97 -5.30
N LEU A 366 30.41 -11.49 -5.63
CA LEU A 366 30.15 -10.76 -6.88
C LEU A 366 29.95 -9.27 -6.64
N GLN A 367 29.39 -8.90 -5.49
CA GLN A 367 29.16 -7.52 -5.07
C GLN A 367 29.31 -7.41 -3.56
N GLY A 368 29.85 -6.27 -3.10
CA GLY A 368 30.09 -6.01 -1.70
C GLY A 368 31.39 -6.66 -1.19
N THR A 369 31.42 -6.94 0.10
CA THR A 369 32.55 -7.59 0.78
C THR A 369 32.06 -8.83 1.51
N ALA A 370 32.90 -9.84 1.68
CA ALA A 370 32.58 -11.02 2.45
C ALA A 370 33.86 -11.80 2.79
N SER A 371 33.91 -12.34 3.99
CA SER A 371 34.95 -13.26 4.46
C SER A 371 34.28 -14.56 4.90
N PHE A 372 34.52 -15.64 4.16
CA PHE A 372 33.95 -16.95 4.45
C PHE A 372 34.81 -17.71 5.46
N ALA A 373 34.20 -18.26 6.51
CA ALA A 373 34.90 -19.16 7.42
C ALA A 373 35.38 -20.43 6.70
N ASN A 374 34.57 -20.96 5.79
CA ASN A 374 34.95 -22.00 4.85
C ASN A 374 34.25 -21.77 3.51
N GLN A 375 35.00 -21.26 2.54
CA GLN A 375 34.48 -20.93 1.20
C GLN A 375 33.91 -22.14 0.43
N SER A 376 34.27 -23.36 0.80
CA SER A 376 33.78 -24.59 0.18
C SER A 376 32.69 -25.31 0.97
N SER A 377 32.21 -24.72 2.06
CA SER A 377 31.09 -25.28 2.82
C SER A 377 29.76 -24.64 2.40
N PRO A 378 28.71 -25.42 2.09
CA PRO A 378 27.40 -24.89 1.75
C PRO A 378 26.74 -24.12 2.91
N THR A 379 27.12 -24.43 4.16
CA THR A 379 26.57 -23.83 5.39
C THR A 379 27.60 -22.99 6.17
N THR A 380 28.49 -22.29 5.47
CA THR A 380 29.53 -21.48 6.11
C THR A 380 28.99 -20.22 6.79
N LEU A 381 29.62 -19.79 7.88
CA LEU A 381 29.52 -18.42 8.35
C LEU A 381 30.24 -17.49 7.35
N VAL A 382 29.62 -16.36 7.04
CA VAL A 382 30.22 -15.24 6.32
C VAL A 382 30.19 -14.00 7.21
N VAL A 383 31.33 -13.31 7.30
CA VAL A 383 31.50 -12.09 8.11
C VAL A 383 32.10 -10.97 7.26
N ASN A 384 32.23 -9.77 7.84
CA ASN A 384 32.75 -8.58 7.16
C ASN A 384 31.96 -8.24 5.88
N LEU A 385 30.64 -8.43 5.93
CA LEU A 385 29.75 -7.97 4.87
C LEU A 385 29.66 -6.44 4.90
N SER A 386 29.66 -5.79 3.75
CA SER A 386 29.43 -4.34 3.68
C SER A 386 27.96 -4.05 3.99
N TYR A 387 27.68 -2.96 4.70
CA TYR A 387 26.30 -2.48 4.84
C TYR A 387 25.72 -2.14 3.45
N GLY A 388 24.46 -2.50 3.23
CA GLY A 388 23.84 -2.54 1.91
C GLY A 388 23.80 -3.95 1.29
N GLU A 389 23.68 -4.02 -0.03
CA GLU A 389 23.51 -5.28 -0.76
C GLU A 389 24.86 -5.95 -1.06
N ASN A 390 25.01 -7.19 -0.60
CA ASN A 390 26.13 -8.08 -0.93
C ASN A 390 25.60 -9.24 -1.77
N VAL A 391 26.12 -9.45 -2.97
CA VAL A 391 25.69 -10.56 -3.85
C VAL A 391 26.77 -11.62 -3.85
N LEU A 392 26.43 -12.81 -3.38
CA LEU A 392 27.32 -13.96 -3.30
C LEU A 392 26.83 -15.05 -4.25
N ARG A 393 27.73 -15.84 -4.82
CA ARG A 393 27.40 -16.96 -5.71
C ARG A 393 27.90 -18.26 -5.14
N TRP A 394 27.05 -19.28 -5.11
CA TRP A 394 27.45 -20.67 -4.91
C TRP A 394 27.64 -21.34 -6.26
N THR A 395 28.78 -21.99 -6.47
CA THR A 395 29.06 -22.78 -7.68
C THR A 395 29.41 -24.20 -7.28
N ILE A 396 28.74 -25.18 -7.88
CA ILE A 396 28.98 -26.62 -7.66
C ILE A 396 29.61 -27.18 -8.94
N TYR A 397 30.76 -27.82 -8.78
CA TYR A 397 31.46 -28.56 -9.83
C TYR A 397 31.28 -30.06 -9.55
N GLY A 398 30.45 -30.72 -10.35
CA GLY A 398 30.20 -32.16 -10.26
C GLY A 398 30.59 -32.91 -11.52
N SER A 399 30.49 -34.23 -11.49
CA SER A 399 30.75 -35.10 -12.66
C SER A 399 29.79 -34.84 -13.82
N ASP A 400 28.58 -34.36 -13.50
CA ASP A 400 27.48 -34.18 -14.45
C ASP A 400 27.41 -32.73 -14.99
N GLY A 401 28.36 -31.87 -14.59
CA GLY A 401 28.46 -30.48 -15.05
C GLY A 401 28.68 -29.47 -13.91
N THR A 402 28.69 -28.19 -14.28
CA THR A 402 28.79 -27.07 -13.33
C THR A 402 27.44 -26.38 -13.18
N THR A 403 26.98 -26.20 -11.96
CA THR A 403 25.78 -25.41 -11.64
C THR A 403 26.16 -24.23 -10.75
N SER A 404 25.42 -23.13 -10.83
CA SER A 404 25.66 -21.97 -9.97
C SER A 404 24.41 -21.16 -9.73
N ASP A 405 24.35 -20.53 -8.57
CA ASP A 405 23.24 -19.68 -8.15
C ASP A 405 23.71 -18.53 -7.25
N GLN A 406 22.89 -17.50 -7.11
CA GLN A 406 23.22 -16.28 -6.37
C GLN A 406 22.29 -16.08 -5.19
N VAL A 407 22.83 -15.47 -4.14
CA VAL A 407 22.10 -15.02 -2.96
C VAL A 407 22.48 -13.59 -2.64
N ALA A 408 21.48 -12.73 -2.40
CA ALA A 408 21.67 -11.37 -1.95
C ALA A 408 21.52 -11.29 -0.42
N ILE A 409 22.51 -10.66 0.24
CA ILE A 409 22.49 -10.40 1.67
C ILE A 409 22.47 -8.89 1.89
N TRP A 410 21.33 -8.39 2.37
CA TRP A 410 21.10 -7.00 2.72
C TRP A 410 21.47 -6.76 4.18
N CYS A 411 22.58 -6.07 4.40
CA CYS A 411 23.14 -5.79 5.72
C CYS A 411 22.70 -4.41 6.22
N TYR A 412 21.92 -4.37 7.29
CA TYR A 412 21.46 -3.15 7.94
C TYR A 412 22.41 -2.75 9.07
N ASN A 413 22.72 -1.46 9.17
CA ASN A 413 23.63 -0.95 10.19
C ASN A 413 22.89 -0.73 11.51
N ASN A 414 23.18 -1.53 12.54
CA ASN A 414 22.58 -1.37 13.86
C ASN A 414 22.95 -0.06 14.57
N ALA A 415 24.02 0.60 14.10
CA ALA A 415 24.46 1.90 14.58
C ALA A 415 23.96 3.06 13.71
N SER A 416 22.99 2.82 12.80
CA SER A 416 22.33 3.90 12.07
C SER A 416 21.75 4.92 13.07
N PRO A 417 21.93 6.23 12.84
CA PRO A 417 21.33 7.26 13.69
C PRO A 417 19.82 7.09 13.80
N ALA A 418 19.26 7.51 14.92
CA ALA A 418 17.81 7.60 15.07
C ALA A 418 17.24 8.63 14.09
N ALA A 419 15.97 8.46 13.71
CA ALA A 419 15.24 9.45 12.93
C ALA A 419 15.24 10.78 13.67
N GLU A 420 15.59 11.87 12.98
CA GLU A 420 15.43 13.24 13.47
C GLU A 420 14.56 14.00 12.46
N ALA A 421 13.51 14.66 12.93
CA ALA A 421 12.57 15.41 12.09
C ALA A 421 12.99 16.88 11.87
N GLY A 422 14.07 17.30 12.53
CA GLY A 422 14.53 18.68 12.51
C GLY A 422 13.73 19.59 13.44
N PRO A 423 14.07 20.89 13.50
CA PRO A 423 13.46 21.83 14.44
C PRO A 423 12.04 22.24 14.03
N ASP A 424 11.23 22.61 15.02
CA ASP A 424 9.90 23.21 14.81
C ASP A 424 9.96 24.49 13.98
N GLN A 425 8.95 24.74 13.15
CA GLN A 425 8.95 25.85 12.18
C GLN A 425 7.61 26.59 12.12
N THR A 426 7.64 27.83 11.64
CA THR A 426 6.46 28.70 11.46
C THR A 426 6.36 29.16 10.01
N VAL A 427 5.14 29.21 9.45
CA VAL A 427 4.90 29.49 8.03
C VAL A 427 4.06 30.76 7.80
N PRO A 428 4.69 31.95 7.67
CA PRO A 428 4.03 33.18 7.23
C PRO A 428 4.35 33.55 5.75
N PRO A 429 3.39 34.07 4.95
CA PRO A 429 1.94 34.13 5.17
C PRO A 429 1.24 32.84 4.75
N TRP A 430 0.20 32.43 5.50
CA TRP A 430 -0.65 31.30 5.14
C TRP A 430 -1.51 31.53 3.88
N PRO A 431 -1.68 30.53 2.98
CA PRO A 431 -0.98 29.25 2.99
C PRO A 431 0.41 29.40 2.36
N GLY A 432 1.45 29.28 3.17
CA GLY A 432 2.83 29.25 2.72
C GLY A 432 3.33 27.82 2.57
N SER A 433 4.65 27.69 2.46
CA SER A 433 5.34 26.41 2.40
C SER A 433 6.57 26.45 3.29
N VAL A 434 7.00 25.30 3.77
CA VAL A 434 8.20 25.14 4.58
C VAL A 434 9.00 23.93 4.14
N GLN A 435 10.32 24.08 4.16
CA GLN A 435 11.24 22.99 3.88
C GLN A 435 11.42 22.16 5.14
N LEU A 436 11.10 20.86 5.08
CA LEU A 436 11.37 19.95 6.20
C LEU A 436 12.85 19.57 6.21
N ASN A 437 13.35 19.11 7.36
CA ASN A 437 14.76 18.80 7.54
C ASN A 437 14.93 17.47 8.30
N GLY A 438 14.45 16.39 7.68
CA GLY A 438 14.57 15.04 8.22
C GLY A 438 15.99 14.50 8.07
N SER A 439 16.41 13.62 8.98
CA SER A 439 17.69 12.91 8.88
C SER A 439 17.74 12.02 7.64
N GLU A 440 18.87 12.01 6.92
CA GLU A 440 19.04 11.17 5.73
C GLU A 440 19.10 9.67 6.10
N PRO A 441 18.32 8.79 5.42
CA PRO A 441 18.42 7.36 5.62
C PRO A 441 19.75 6.82 5.09
N ILE A 442 20.42 5.97 5.88
CA ILE A 442 21.55 5.16 5.40
C ILE A 442 20.98 3.91 4.75
N ALA A 443 21.16 3.75 3.43
CA ALA A 443 20.72 2.56 2.72
C ALA A 443 21.28 1.29 3.38
N PRO A 444 20.46 0.24 3.61
CA PRO A 444 19.13 0.03 3.02
C PRO A 444 17.95 0.46 3.89
N ALA A 445 18.17 1.25 4.95
CA ALA A 445 17.08 1.84 5.71
C ALA A 445 16.25 2.79 4.82
N THR A 446 14.97 2.93 5.13
CA THR A 446 14.07 3.84 4.41
C THR A 446 13.33 4.72 5.40
N CYS A 447 13.11 5.99 5.04
CA CYS A 447 12.39 6.92 5.90
C CYS A 447 11.21 7.58 5.17
N PHE A 448 10.21 8.05 5.92
CA PHE A 448 9.08 8.79 5.36
C PHE A 448 8.42 9.74 6.36
N TRP A 449 7.87 10.82 5.83
CA TRP A 449 7.04 11.81 6.49
C TRP A 449 5.57 11.36 6.59
N SER A 450 4.94 11.66 7.72
CA SER A 450 3.51 11.50 7.92
C SER A 450 2.92 12.66 8.73
N ILE A 451 1.64 12.96 8.55
CA ILE A 451 0.93 13.97 9.34
C ILE A 451 0.26 13.26 10.52
N LEU A 452 0.71 13.52 11.75
CA LEU A 452 0.06 13.02 12.96
C LEU A 452 -1.20 13.84 13.30
N SER A 453 -1.10 15.16 13.17
CA SER A 453 -2.17 16.11 13.42
C SER A 453 -2.04 17.35 12.53
N GLY A 454 -3.17 18.00 12.21
CA GLY A 454 -3.21 19.14 11.28
C GLY A 454 -3.51 18.74 9.83
N SER A 455 -3.16 19.62 8.89
CA SER A 455 -3.38 19.43 7.45
C SER A 455 -2.24 20.01 6.64
N GLY A 456 -2.08 19.56 5.40
CA GLY A 456 -1.07 20.04 4.46
C GLY A 456 -0.65 18.94 3.50
N THR A 457 0.32 19.21 2.65
CA THR A 457 0.80 18.28 1.62
C THR A 457 2.32 18.30 1.50
N PHE A 458 2.94 17.13 1.45
CA PHE A 458 4.37 16.97 1.14
C PHE A 458 4.56 16.94 -0.38
N SER A 459 5.65 17.52 -0.89
CA SER A 459 6.08 17.35 -2.29
C SER A 459 6.40 15.88 -2.58
N ASP A 460 7.18 15.26 -1.70
CA ASP A 460 7.47 13.82 -1.67
C ASP A 460 7.63 13.41 -0.21
N PRO A 461 6.77 12.55 0.35
CA PRO A 461 6.90 12.14 1.75
C PRO A 461 8.12 11.24 2.01
N THR A 462 8.84 10.76 1.01
CA THR A 462 10.08 9.96 1.20
C THR A 462 11.34 10.80 1.15
N ASP A 463 11.24 12.07 0.77
CA ASP A 463 12.33 13.02 0.76
C ASP A 463 12.55 13.59 2.18
N PRO A 464 13.73 13.42 2.81
CA PRO A 464 14.03 14.08 4.08
C PRO A 464 13.87 15.60 4.01
N GLN A 465 14.09 16.17 2.82
CA GLN A 465 13.99 17.58 2.48
C GLN A 465 12.66 17.89 1.77
N ALA A 466 11.58 17.18 2.10
CA ALA A 466 10.28 17.43 1.50
C ALA A 466 9.79 18.88 1.74
N LEU A 467 9.21 19.50 0.71
CA LEU A 467 8.49 20.74 0.85
C LEU A 467 7.08 20.46 1.40
N PHE A 468 6.77 20.97 2.59
CA PHE A 468 5.44 20.91 3.18
C PHE A 468 4.65 22.17 2.84
N THR A 469 3.55 22.02 2.10
CA THR A 469 2.76 23.09 1.52
C THR A 469 1.36 23.16 2.13
N ALA A 470 0.82 24.38 2.20
CA ALA A 470 -0.51 24.67 2.74
C ALA A 470 -0.78 24.02 4.11
N PRO A 471 0.12 24.22 5.11
CA PRO A 471 -0.12 23.74 6.48
C PRO A 471 -1.47 24.25 6.99
N GLY A 472 -2.20 23.49 7.80
CA GLY A 472 -3.41 23.97 8.44
C GLY A 472 -3.12 25.20 9.32
N LEU A 473 -4.09 26.08 9.51
CA LEU A 473 -3.94 27.18 10.46
C LEU A 473 -3.75 26.62 11.88
N GLY A 474 -2.76 27.16 12.59
CA GLY A 474 -2.35 26.67 13.91
C GLY A 474 -1.34 25.52 13.84
N THR A 475 -1.31 24.70 14.89
CA THR A 475 -0.33 23.63 15.08
C THR A 475 -0.58 22.43 14.16
N ASN A 476 0.42 22.07 13.36
CA ASN A 476 0.47 20.81 12.60
C ASN A 476 1.64 19.98 13.13
N VAL A 477 1.44 18.69 13.37
CA VAL A 477 2.49 17.79 13.87
C VAL A 477 2.79 16.77 12.80
N LEU A 478 4.04 16.77 12.34
CA LEU A 478 4.56 15.88 11.31
C LEU A 478 5.53 14.89 11.97
N GLN A 479 5.61 13.67 11.45
CA GLN A 479 6.52 12.63 11.97
C GLN A 479 7.41 12.10 10.84
N TRP A 480 8.71 12.11 11.08
CA TRP A 480 9.72 11.41 10.28
C TRP A 480 9.90 10.01 10.86
N SER A 481 9.65 8.97 10.05
CA SER A 481 9.74 7.58 10.49
C SER A 481 10.76 6.83 9.65
N CYS A 482 11.77 6.26 10.27
CA CYS A 482 12.82 5.49 9.62
C CYS A 482 12.72 4.01 9.98
N ASP A 483 12.68 3.15 8.98
CA ASP A 483 12.70 1.69 9.08
C ASP A 483 14.09 1.17 8.67
N ASN A 484 14.84 0.66 9.64
CA ASN A 484 16.16 0.05 9.47
C ASN A 484 16.06 -1.49 9.43
N GLY A 485 14.94 -2.00 8.91
CA GLY A 485 14.73 -3.41 8.62
C GLY A 485 14.83 -4.28 9.88
N PRO A 486 15.63 -5.36 9.87
CA PRO A 486 15.81 -6.23 11.03
C PRO A 486 16.41 -5.53 12.27
N CYS A 487 17.03 -4.36 12.11
CA CYS A 487 17.51 -3.56 13.25
C CYS A 487 16.39 -2.76 13.95
N GLY A 488 15.17 -2.76 13.40
CA GLY A 488 14.03 -2.02 13.93
C GLY A 488 13.86 -0.63 13.31
N GLY A 489 12.91 0.14 13.84
CA GLY A 489 12.58 1.47 13.34
C GLY A 489 12.62 2.53 14.44
N THR A 490 12.87 3.77 14.03
CA THR A 490 12.85 4.95 14.90
C THR A 490 11.95 6.03 14.29
N PHE A 491 11.49 6.97 15.10
CA PHE A 491 10.69 8.09 14.61
C PHE A 491 10.93 9.32 15.47
N ASP A 492 10.76 10.48 14.87
CA ASP A 492 10.78 11.78 15.53
C ASP A 492 9.72 12.69 14.92
N ALA A 493 9.30 13.72 15.65
CA ALA A 493 8.22 14.61 15.24
C ALA A 493 8.63 16.08 15.25
N VAL A 494 8.09 16.84 14.30
CA VAL A 494 8.29 18.28 14.16
C VAL A 494 6.95 18.99 14.12
N VAL A 495 6.88 20.16 14.75
CA VAL A 495 5.70 21.03 14.77
C VAL A 495 5.85 22.13 13.71
N ILE A 496 4.82 22.26 12.87
CA ILE A 496 4.70 23.33 11.88
C ILE A 496 3.50 24.22 12.24
N GLU A 497 3.78 25.48 12.56
CA GLU A 497 2.74 26.47 12.84
C GLU A 497 2.33 27.24 11.59
N GLY A 498 1.11 27.00 11.12
CA GLY A 498 0.50 27.79 10.04
C GLY A 498 -0.05 29.10 10.59
N VAL A 499 0.60 30.22 10.27
CA VAL A 499 0.19 31.55 10.74
C VAL A 499 -0.29 32.40 9.56
N VAL A 500 -1.43 33.07 9.72
CA VAL A 500 -1.86 34.08 8.74
C VAL A 500 -0.89 35.24 8.83
N GLY A 501 -0.03 35.38 7.83
CA GLY A 501 0.61 36.66 7.58
C GLY A 501 -0.48 37.58 7.06
N VAL A 502 -0.85 38.57 7.87
CA VAL A 502 -1.78 39.60 7.43
C VAL A 502 -1.04 40.35 6.33
N GLY A 503 -1.51 40.23 5.08
CA GLY A 503 -1.21 41.24 4.09
C GLY A 503 -1.60 42.58 4.71
N GLU A 504 -0.66 43.51 4.71
CA GLU A 504 -0.90 44.89 5.09
C GLU A 504 -2.03 45.47 4.23
N THR A 505 -3.28 45.31 4.66
CA THR A 505 -4.18 46.46 4.68
C THR A 505 -3.88 47.17 6.00
N GLN A 506 -2.78 47.91 5.98
CA GLN A 506 -2.60 49.06 6.85
C GLN A 506 -3.94 49.82 6.80
N LEU A 507 -4.67 49.83 7.91
CA LEU A 507 -5.31 51.08 8.29
C LEU A 507 -4.16 52.07 8.19
N GLN A 508 -4.17 53.01 7.25
CA GLN A 508 -3.08 53.99 7.10
C GLN A 508 -2.77 54.73 8.43
N ASN A 509 -3.62 54.57 9.44
CA ASN A 509 -3.57 55.23 10.72
C ASN A 509 -3.54 54.29 11.95
N VAL A 510 -3.50 52.94 11.81
CA VAL A 510 -3.49 52.02 12.97
C VAL A 510 -2.60 50.80 12.77
N SER A 511 -1.59 50.62 13.63
CA SER A 511 -0.80 49.38 13.72
C SER A 511 -0.96 48.70 15.08
N MET A 512 -1.00 47.37 15.09
CA MET A 512 -1.05 46.54 16.30
C MET A 512 0.07 45.50 16.24
N ARG A 513 0.80 45.33 17.34
CA ARG A 513 1.78 44.25 17.52
C ARG A 513 1.67 43.65 18.92
N HIS A 514 2.01 42.38 19.06
CA HIS A 514 2.16 41.73 20.35
C HIS A 514 3.64 41.75 20.76
N ASP A 515 3.94 42.32 21.92
CA ASP A 515 5.24 42.28 22.56
C ASP A 515 5.24 41.15 23.59
N ALA A 516 5.86 40.03 23.22
CA ALA A 516 5.91 38.83 24.05
C ALA A 516 6.81 39.00 25.29
N ALA A 517 7.80 39.90 25.27
CA ALA A 517 8.71 40.10 26.39
C ALA A 517 8.01 40.75 27.59
N VAL A 518 7.06 41.64 27.32
CA VAL A 518 6.28 42.34 28.35
C VAL A 518 4.81 41.91 28.39
N GLN A 519 4.42 40.90 27.61
CA GLN A 519 3.04 40.39 27.50
C GLN A 519 2.04 41.53 27.28
N ALA A 520 2.30 42.36 26.27
CA ALA A 520 1.48 43.53 25.96
C ALA A 520 1.13 43.62 24.47
N ILE A 521 -0.08 44.06 24.18
CA ILE A 521 -0.47 44.50 22.85
C ILE A 521 -0.09 45.98 22.73
N VAL A 522 0.80 46.32 21.80
CA VAL A 522 1.18 47.70 21.49
C VAL A 522 0.38 48.16 20.28
N VAL A 523 -0.31 49.28 20.43
CA VAL A 523 -1.23 49.84 19.45
C VAL A 523 -0.80 51.27 19.15
N ASN A 524 -0.53 51.58 17.90
CA ASN A 524 -0.28 52.95 17.47
C ASN A 524 -1.46 53.43 16.65
N ALA A 525 -2.16 54.44 17.17
CA ALA A 525 -3.35 55.03 16.58
C ALA A 525 -3.10 56.51 16.23
N ASN A 526 -2.94 56.85 14.96
CA ASN A 526 -2.67 58.24 14.56
C ASN A 526 -3.97 59.08 14.59
N GLY A 527 -4.19 59.78 15.72
CA GLY A 527 -5.12 60.91 15.82
C GLY A 527 -6.55 60.61 16.25
N LYS A 528 -6.93 59.36 16.56
CA LYS A 528 -8.26 59.02 17.13
C LYS A 528 -8.16 57.89 18.14
N ALA A 529 -9.07 57.89 19.13
CA ALA A 529 -9.25 56.77 20.04
C ALA A 529 -9.77 55.53 19.28
N ILE A 530 -9.41 54.35 19.76
CA ILE A 530 -9.73 53.06 19.13
C ILE A 530 -10.33 52.10 20.14
N ASP A 531 -11.45 51.49 19.78
CA ASP A 531 -12.06 50.41 20.54
C ASP A 531 -11.48 49.07 20.10
N LEU A 532 -10.99 48.30 21.08
CA LEU A 532 -10.43 46.98 20.88
C LEU A 532 -11.24 45.94 21.63
N ALA A 533 -11.60 44.86 20.94
CA ALA A 533 -12.29 43.71 21.50
C ALA A 533 -11.39 42.47 21.40
N LEU A 534 -11.17 41.80 22.53
CA LEU A 534 -10.37 40.60 22.67
C LEU A 534 -11.28 39.37 22.76
N PHE A 535 -10.99 38.35 21.98
CA PHE A 535 -11.74 37.11 21.89
C PHE A 535 -10.87 35.90 22.22
N ASP A 536 -11.43 34.88 22.89
CA ASP A 536 -10.76 33.60 23.13
C ASP A 536 -10.69 32.73 21.87
N ALA A 537 -10.05 31.56 21.98
CA ALA A 537 -9.92 30.59 20.90
C ALA A 537 -11.27 30.04 20.38
N GLN A 538 -12.35 30.14 21.17
CA GLN A 538 -13.72 29.75 20.77
C GLN A 538 -14.52 30.95 20.20
N GLY A 539 -13.91 32.13 20.09
CA GLY A 539 -14.54 33.34 19.56
C GLY A 539 -15.44 34.06 20.57
N ARG A 540 -15.36 33.73 21.86
CA ARG A 540 -16.09 34.45 22.92
C ARG A 540 -15.34 35.72 23.31
N LEU A 541 -16.06 36.82 23.49
CA LEU A 541 -15.48 38.08 23.96
C LEU A 541 -14.94 37.89 25.39
N VAL A 542 -13.64 38.10 25.57
CA VAL A 542 -12.92 38.00 26.84
C VAL A 542 -12.81 39.37 27.50
N HIS A 543 -12.49 40.39 26.71
CA HIS A 543 -12.29 41.75 27.22
C HIS A 543 -12.50 42.79 26.12
N GLN A 544 -12.82 44.03 26.50
CA GLN A 544 -12.95 45.15 25.57
C GLN A 544 -12.38 46.41 26.21
N ARG A 545 -11.63 47.20 25.43
CA ARG A 545 -10.96 48.40 25.93
C ARG A 545 -10.86 49.47 24.84
N SER A 546 -11.14 50.72 25.21
CA SER A 546 -10.86 51.89 24.38
C SER A 546 -9.47 52.43 24.71
N LEU A 547 -8.63 52.61 23.70
CA LEU A 547 -7.30 53.22 23.83
C LEU A 547 -7.33 54.64 23.28
N LEU A 548 -6.61 55.56 23.93
CA LEU A 548 -6.47 56.95 23.49
C LEU A 548 -5.65 57.03 22.20
N ALA A 549 -5.77 58.16 21.49
CA ALA A 549 -4.93 58.45 20.32
C ALA A 549 -3.44 58.47 20.70
N GLY A 550 -2.58 57.95 19.83
CA GLY A 550 -1.13 57.81 20.05
C GLY A 550 -0.69 56.35 20.23
N SER A 551 0.51 56.15 20.79
CA SER A 551 1.02 54.83 21.15
C SER A 551 0.48 54.44 22.52
N SER A 552 -0.26 53.33 22.59
CA SER A 552 -0.82 52.79 23.82
C SER A 552 -0.47 51.31 23.95
N SER A 553 -0.23 50.86 25.19
CA SER A 553 -0.05 49.44 25.50
C SER A 553 -1.24 48.89 26.28
N TRP A 554 -1.59 47.65 25.97
CA TRP A 554 -2.59 46.88 26.68
C TRP A 554 -1.95 45.59 27.21
N MET A 555 -1.74 45.54 28.52
CA MET A 555 -1.22 44.37 29.22
C MET A 555 -2.19 43.20 29.09
N VAL A 556 -1.66 42.04 28.71
CA VAL A 556 -2.41 40.79 28.49
C VAL A 556 -1.82 39.61 29.27
N GLY A 557 -0.84 39.84 30.14
CA GLY A 557 -0.19 38.81 30.95
C GLY A 557 -1.09 38.10 31.96
N ASP A 558 -2.21 38.71 32.37
CA ASP A 558 -3.18 38.09 33.28
C ASP A 558 -4.12 37.10 32.57
N LEU A 559 -4.07 37.02 31.24
CA LEU A 559 -4.89 36.07 30.49
C LEU A 559 -4.41 34.64 30.75
N PRO A 560 -5.34 33.67 30.84
CA PRO A 560 -4.99 32.25 30.82
C PRO A 560 -4.12 31.88 29.61
N GLN A 561 -3.33 30.83 29.74
CA GLN A 561 -2.61 30.28 28.59
C GLN A 561 -3.60 29.90 27.49
N GLY A 562 -3.38 30.43 26.28
CA GLY A 562 -4.33 30.25 25.20
C GLY A 562 -4.10 31.18 24.01
N ILE A 563 -4.92 30.99 22.99
CA ILE A 563 -4.90 31.79 21.76
C ILE A 563 -5.98 32.85 21.86
N TYR A 564 -5.61 34.09 21.55
CA TYR A 564 -6.51 35.23 21.58
C TYR A 564 -6.52 35.98 20.24
N THR A 565 -7.67 36.58 19.92
CA THR A 565 -7.83 37.47 18.77
C THR A 565 -8.24 38.84 19.27
N VAL A 566 -7.49 39.90 18.95
CA VAL A 566 -7.92 41.29 19.16
C VAL A 566 -8.44 41.88 17.85
N ARG A 567 -9.56 42.60 17.92
CA ARG A 567 -10.18 43.28 16.79
C ARG A 567 -10.42 44.75 17.11
N SER A 568 -10.13 45.61 16.14
CA SER A 568 -10.53 47.01 16.08
C SER A 568 -11.63 47.18 15.03
N GLN A 569 -12.65 47.97 15.33
CA GLN A 569 -13.63 48.42 14.33
C GLN A 569 -13.63 49.96 14.26
N GLN A 570 -13.32 50.51 13.08
CA GLN A 570 -13.41 51.95 12.85
C GLN A 570 -13.94 52.24 11.45
N ALA A 571 -15.10 52.92 11.36
CA ALA A 571 -15.65 53.52 10.14
C ALA A 571 -15.54 52.65 8.85
N GLY A 572 -15.91 51.37 8.93
CA GLY A 572 -15.94 50.46 7.77
C GLY A 572 -14.65 49.66 7.53
N ALA A 573 -13.61 49.85 8.33
CA ALA A 573 -12.38 49.06 8.30
C ALA A 573 -12.15 48.34 9.64
N ALA A 574 -11.63 47.12 9.58
CA ALA A 574 -11.33 46.30 10.75
C ALA A 574 -9.87 45.87 10.73
N ALA A 575 -9.15 46.17 11.81
CA ALA A 575 -7.81 45.59 12.02
C ALA A 575 -7.92 44.44 13.03
N THR A 576 -7.27 43.33 12.72
CA THR A 576 -7.33 42.12 13.54
C THR A 576 -5.91 41.61 13.76
N MET A 577 -5.59 41.25 15.01
CA MET A 577 -4.32 40.62 15.37
C MET A 577 -4.61 39.38 16.22
N ARG A 578 -3.90 38.27 15.95
CA ARG A 578 -3.94 37.06 16.77
C ARG A 578 -2.62 36.88 17.49
N PHE A 579 -2.67 36.49 18.75
CA PHE A 579 -1.49 36.26 19.58
C PHE A 579 -1.76 35.13 20.57
N ALA A 580 -0.68 34.49 21.04
CA ALA A 580 -0.75 33.47 22.07
C ALA A 580 -0.17 34.03 23.37
N VAL A 581 -0.80 33.68 24.49
CA VAL A 581 -0.25 33.86 25.83
C VAL A 581 0.29 32.49 26.28
N SER A 582 1.60 32.39 26.44
CA SER A 582 2.31 31.23 26.98
C SER A 582 3.02 31.65 28.27
N ARG A 583 2.86 30.86 29.34
CA ARG A 583 3.61 31.06 30.59
C ARG A 583 4.88 30.22 30.59
#